data_AF-A0A536ZBG2-F1
#
_entry.id   AF-A0A536ZBG2-F1
#
_cell.length_a   1.000
_cell.length_b   1.000
_cell.length_c   1.000
_cell.angle_alpha   90.00
_cell.angle_beta   90.00
_cell.angle_gamma   90.00
#
_symmetry.space_group_name_H-M   'P 1'
#
loop_
_entity.id
_entity.type
_entity.pdbx_description
1 polymer ?
#
loop_
_entity_poly.entity_id
_entity_poly.type
_entity_poly.pdbx_seq_one_letter_code
_entity_poly.pdbx_strand_id
1 'polypeptide(L)' 'MRQIAVAIVGTGWCGGIRAETCAAHPLTKSLHIAEIRPERLAEVARSTGAKTA' A
#
# COMPACT_ATOMS: atom_id res chain seq x y z
N MET A 1 -17.21 5.34 -12.76
CA MET A 1 -16.78 5.53 -11.35
C MET A 1 -15.47 6.30 -11.33
N ARG A 2 -15.20 7.12 -10.30
CA ARG A 2 -13.96 7.92 -10.20
C ARG A 2 -12.89 7.16 -9.42
N GLN A 3 -11.66 7.07 -9.94
CA GLN A 3 -10.54 6.48 -9.21
C GLN A 3 -10.10 7.38 -8.04
N ILE A 4 -9.52 6.78 -7.00
CA ILE A 4 -9.12 7.45 -5.75
C ILE A 4 -7.65 7.17 -5.40
N ALA A 5 -7.03 8.08 -4.66
CA ALA A 5 -5.75 7.84 -4.00
C ALA A 5 -5.99 7.20 -2.63
N VAL A 6 -5.17 6.20 -2.26
CA VAL A 6 -5.31 5.46 -1.01
C VAL A 6 -3.99 5.50 -0.25
N ALA A 7 -4.07 5.68 1.08
CA ALA A 7 -2.94 5.57 1.99
C ALA A 7 -3.22 4.49 3.05
N ILE A 8 -2.20 3.70 3.37
CA ILE A 8 -2.23 2.71 4.45
C ILE A 8 -1.10 3.02 5.43
N VAL A 9 -1.46 3.31 6.67
CA VAL A 9 -0.52 3.54 7.77
C VAL A 9 -0.48 2.30 8.64
N GLY A 10 0.69 1.66 8.71
CA GLY A 10 0.87 0.34 9.30
C GLY A 10 0.61 -0.76 8.26
N THR A 11 1.66 -1.44 7.83
CA THR A 11 1.63 -2.54 6.87
C THR A 11 1.93 -3.90 7.51
N GLY A 12 1.53 -4.07 8.77
CA GLY A 12 1.41 -5.40 9.42
C GLY A 12 0.46 -6.32 8.67
N TRP A 13 0.00 -7.43 9.26
CA TRP A 13 -0.78 -8.44 8.51
C TRP A 13 -2.01 -7.85 7.78
N CYS A 14 -2.90 -7.16 8.52
CA CYS A 14 -4.07 -6.52 7.92
C CYS A 14 -3.73 -5.38 6.95
N GLY A 15 -2.67 -4.62 7.23
CA GLY A 15 -2.23 -3.53 6.36
C GLY A 15 -1.64 -4.04 5.05
N GLY A 16 -0.89 -5.14 5.10
CA GLY A 16 -0.29 -5.80 3.93
C GLY A 16 -1.34 -6.32 2.96
N ILE A 17 -2.32 -7.10 3.44
CA ILE A 17 -3.39 -7.62 2.56
C ILE A 17 -4.23 -6.51 1.94
N ARG A 18 -4.43 -5.39 2.67
CA ARG A 18 -5.10 -4.20 2.14
C ARG A 18 -4.25 -3.51 1.08
N ALA A 19 -2.94 -3.43 1.28
CA ALA A 19 -2.02 -2.86 0.32
C ALA A 19 -2.00 -3.67 -0.99
N GLU A 20 -1.93 -4.99 -0.90
CA GLU A 20 -2.01 -5.89 -2.06
C GLU A 20 -3.34 -5.76 -2.80
N THR A 21 -4.45 -5.77 -2.05
CA THR A 21 -5.79 -5.61 -2.64
C THR A 21 -5.93 -4.26 -3.33
N CYS A 22 -5.52 -3.17 -2.67
CA CYS A 22 -5.59 -1.83 -3.23
C CYS A 22 -4.69 -1.67 -4.45
N ALA A 23 -3.50 -2.29 -4.47
CA ALA A 23 -2.60 -2.25 -5.62
C ALA A 23 -3.20 -2.91 -6.87
N ALA A 24 -3.98 -3.99 -6.70
CA ALA A 24 -4.65 -4.69 -7.81
C ALA A 24 -6.02 -4.09 -8.18
N HIS A 25 -6.61 -3.24 -7.36
CA HIS A 25 -7.99 -2.78 -7.55
C HIS A 25 -8.10 -1.67 -8.61
N PRO A 26 -8.96 -1.77 -9.65
CA PRO A 26 -9.10 -0.76 -10.72
C PRO A 26 -9.54 0.64 -10.28
N LEU A 27 -9.97 0.81 -9.03
CA LEU A 27 -10.41 2.10 -8.47
C LEU A 27 -9.27 2.82 -7.76
N THR A 28 -8.14 2.15 -7.49
CA THR A 28 -6.98 2.75 -6.87
C THR A 28 -6.12 3.39 -7.94
N LYS A 29 -6.09 4.73 -7.98
CA LYS A 29 -5.21 5.50 -8.86
C LYS A 29 -3.75 5.47 -8.38
N SER A 30 -3.56 5.55 -7.07
CA SER A 30 -2.25 5.55 -6.43
C SER A 30 -2.34 4.99 -5.01
N LEU A 31 -1.32 4.24 -4.62
CA LEU A 31 -1.19 3.67 -3.28
C LEU A 31 0.04 4.26 -2.58
N HIS A 32 -0.17 4.68 -1.34
CA HIS A 32 0.87 5.19 -0.45
C HIS A 32 0.91 4.36 0.82
N ILE A 33 2.10 4.04 1.32
CA ILE A 33 2.27 3.28 2.55
C ILE A 33 3.25 3.94 3.51
N ALA A 34 3.00 3.77 4.81
CA ALA A 34 3.91 4.16 5.87
C ALA A 34 4.00 3.03 6.90
N GLU A 35 5.21 2.69 7.33
CA GLU A 35 5.49 1.63 8.28
C GLU A 35 6.80 1.94 9.01
N ILE A 36 6.85 1.65 10.32
CA ILE A 36 8.00 2.01 11.17
C ILE A 36 9.15 1.01 11.05
N ARG A 37 8.85 -0.22 10.61
CA ARG A 37 9.83 -1.28 10.32
C ARG A 37 10.31 -1.16 8.87
N PRO A 38 11.55 -0.68 8.61
CA PRO A 38 12.01 -0.38 7.26
C PRO A 38 12.02 -1.60 6.33
N GLU A 39 12.34 -2.78 6.87
CA GLU A 39 12.32 -4.04 6.15
C GLU A 39 10.91 -4.40 5.67
N ARG A 40 9.90 -4.17 6.53
CA ARG A 40 8.51 -4.42 6.20
C ARG A 40 7.97 -3.38 5.21
N LEU A 41 8.38 -2.12 5.36
CA LEU A 41 8.06 -1.05 4.41
C LEU A 41 8.57 -1.40 3.01
N ALA A 42 9.85 -1.80 2.91
CA ALA A 42 10.49 -2.16 1.64
C ALA A 42 9.91 -3.44 1.02
N GLU A 43 9.53 -4.43 1.84
CA GLU A 43 8.83 -5.64 1.39
C GLU A 43 7.51 -5.28 0.70
N VAL A 44 6.64 -4.54 1.39
CA VAL A 44 5.29 -4.21 0.89
C VAL A 44 5.37 -3.21 -0.26
N ALA A 45 6.27 -2.22 -0.22
CA ALA A 45 6.47 -1.30 -1.35
C ALA A 45 6.83 -2.04 -2.64
N ARG A 46 7.68 -3.07 -2.54
CA ARG A 46 8.12 -3.87 -3.68
C ARG A 46 7.01 -4.74 -4.25
N SER A 47 6.19 -5.36 -3.40
CA SER A 47 5.09 -6.22 -3.87
C SER A 47 3.91 -5.44 -4.44
N THR A 48 3.72 -4.19 -4.00
CA THR A 48 2.53 -3.38 -4.36
C THR A 48 2.83 -2.23 -5.31
N GLY A 49 4.09 -1.85 -5.50
CA GLY A 49 4.48 -0.63 -6.22
C GLY A 49 4.08 0.66 -5.49
N ALA A 50 3.71 0.58 -4.21
CA ALA A 50 3.29 1.73 -3.42
C ALA A 50 4.43 2.73 -3.22
N LYS A 51 4.08 4.01 -3.17
CA LYS A 51 5.01 5.08 -2.77
C LYS A 51 5.16 5.08 -1.25
N THR A 52 6.38 5.29 -0.78
CA THR A 52 6.70 5.40 0.65
C THR A 52 6.98 6.86 1.02
N ALA A 53 6.72 7.21 2.28
CA ALA A 53 7.30 8.41 2.89
C ALA A 53 8.72 8.12 3.39
#